data_AF-A0A7C6AFM7-F1
#
_entry.id   AF-A0A7C6AFM7-F1
#
_cell.length_a   1.000
_cell.length_b   1.000
_cell.length_c   1.000
_cell.angle_alpha   90.00
_cell.angle_beta   90.00
_cell.angle_gamma   90.00
#
_symmetry.space_group_name_H-M   'P 1'
#
loop_
_entity.id
_entity.type
_entity.pdbx_description
1 polymer ?
#
loop_
_entity_poly.entity_id
_entity_poly.type
_entity_poly.pdbx_seq_one_letter_code
_entity_poly.pdbx_strand_id
1 'polypeptide(L)' 'MNKIIEYIKNVYLEMKRVSWPTRSELANSTVIVILVSVFVALLIFVLDRIFTALLGIVIR' A
#
# COMPACT_ATOMS: atom_id res chain seq x y z
N MET A 1 -21.59 29.45 -21.49
CA MET A 1 -20.42 28.59 -21.79
C MET A 1 -19.58 28.52 -20.53
N ASN A 2 -19.82 27.51 -19.69
CA ASN A 2 -19.33 27.49 -18.32
C ASN A 2 -17.86 27.05 -18.31
N LYS A 3 -16.92 27.98 -18.07
CA LYS A 3 -15.46 27.76 -17.99
C LYS A 3 -15.06 26.54 -17.14
N ILE A 4 -15.84 26.20 -16.11
CA ILE A 4 -15.63 25.05 -15.23
C ILE A 4 -15.80 23.72 -15.98
N ILE A 5 -16.81 23.61 -16.86
CA ILE A 5 -17.07 22.39 -17.65
C ILE A 5 -15.91 22.15 -18.62
N GLU A 6 -15.40 23.23 -19.23
CA GLU A 6 -14.28 23.16 -20.16
C GLU A 6 -12.97 22.81 -19.44
N TYR A 7 -12.74 23.36 -18.24
CA TYR A 7 -11.59 23.02 -17.40
C TYR A 7 -11.57 21.53 -17.00
N ILE A 8 -12.69 20.99 -16.51
CA ILE A 8 -12.79 19.56 -16.14
C ILE A 8 -12.59 18.66 -17.37
N LYS A 9 -13.13 19.07 -18.53
CA LYS A 9 -12.94 18.34 -19.79
C LYS A 9 -11.47 18.29 -20.20
N ASN A 10 -10.74 19.39 -20.06
CA ASN A 10 -9.31 19.44 -20.36
C ASN A 10 -8.48 18.59 -19.39
N VAL A 11 -8.77 18.64 -18.08
CA VAL A 11 -8.11 17.80 -17.07
C VAL A 11 -8.34 16.30 -17.35
N TYR A 12 -9.56 15.92 -17.74
CA TYR A 12 -9.86 14.53 -18.09
C TYR A 12 -9.12 14.06 -19.35
N LEU A 13 -8.92 14.95 -20.34
CA LEU A 13 -8.12 14.66 -21.53
C LEU A 13 -6.63 14.52 -21.21
N GLU A 14 -6.10 15.35 -20.31
CA GLU A 14 -4.72 15.27 -19.79
C GLU A 14 -4.48 13.95 -19.04
N MET A 15 -5.43 13.57 -18.18
CA MET A 15 -5.39 12.32 -17.41
C MET A 15 -5.35 11.05 -18.29
N LYS A 16 -5.87 11.13 -19.53
CA LYS A 16 -5.76 10.04 -20.51
C LYS A 16 -4.38 9.93 -21.16
N ARG A 17 -3.58 10.99 -21.13
CA ARG A 17 -2.18 10.97 -21.60
C ARG A 17 -1.22 10.45 -20.54
N VAL A 18 -1.68 10.34 -19.29
CA VAL A 18 -0.92 9.71 -18.21
C VAL A 18 -0.82 8.22 -18.51
N SER A 19 0.40 7.72 -18.59
CA SER A 19 0.71 6.31 -18.74
C SER A 19 0.39 5.56 -17.45
N TRP A 20 -0.89 5.23 -17.25
CA TRP A 20 -1.29 4.34 -16.18
C TRP A 20 -0.68 2.95 -16.42
N PRO A 21 -0.12 2.32 -15.38
CA PRO A 21 0.39 0.96 -15.49
C PRO A 21 -0.73 0.01 -15.93
N THR A 22 -0.35 -1.03 -16.66
CA THR A 22 -1.32 -2.02 -17.12
C THR A 22 -1.95 -2.75 -15.93
N ARG A 23 -3.20 -3.23 -16.06
CA ARG A 23 -3.91 -3.92 -14.98
C ARG A 23 -3.12 -5.10 -14.39
N SER A 24 -2.32 -5.75 -15.23
CA SER A 24 -1.40 -6.83 -14.86
C SER A 24 -0.22 -6.36 -14.01
N GLU A 25 0.42 -5.23 -14.35
CA GLU A 25 1.53 -4.67 -13.56
C GLU A 25 1.04 -4.19 -12.20
N LEU A 26 -0.16 -3.61 -12.16
CA LEU A 26 -0.78 -3.16 -10.92
C LEU A 26 -1.05 -4.35 -9.99
N ALA A 27 -1.63 -5.43 -10.52
CA ALA A 27 -1.87 -6.66 -9.76
C ALA A 27 -0.56 -7.28 -9.25
N ASN A 28 0.47 -7.38 -10.09
CA ASN A 28 1.77 -7.93 -9.68
C ASN A 28 2.41 -7.10 -8.56
N SER A 29 2.33 -5.77 -8.66
CA SER A 29 2.85 -4.86 -7.63
C SER A 29 2.08 -5.03 -6.31
N THR A 30 0.75 -5.16 -6.37
CA THR A 30 -0.07 -5.40 -5.17
C THR A 30 0.24 -6.76 -4.52
N VAL A 31 0.47 -7.82 -5.31
CA VAL A 31 0.82 -9.15 -4.78
C VAL A 31 2.15 -9.11 -4.01
N ILE A 32 3.15 -8.40 -4.55
CA ILE A 32 4.45 -8.23 -3.87
C ILE A 32 4.25 -7.50 -2.53
N VAL A 33 3.47 -6.41 -2.53
CA VAL A 33 3.18 -5.64 -1.30
C VAL A 33 2.50 -6.52 -0.26
N ILE A 34 1.49 -7.31 -0.64
CA ILE A 34 0.80 -8.23 0.27
C ILE A 34 1.79 -9.22 0.90
N LEU A 35 2.67 -9.80 0.09
CA LEU A 35 3.65 -10.78 0.56
C LEU A 35 4.63 -10.15 1.56
N VAL A 36 5.13 -8.95 1.27
CA VAL A 36 6.00 -8.19 2.19
C VAL A 36 5.27 -7.81 3.48
N SER A 37 4.02 -7.34 3.38
CA SER A 37 3.21 -7.01 4.56
C SER A 37 2.97 -8.21 5.47
N VAL A 38 2.69 -9.40 4.90
CA VAL A 38 2.53 -10.64 5.67
C VAL A 38 3.85 -11.03 6.35
N PHE A 39 4.98 -10.91 5.63
CA PHE A 39 6.29 -11.20 6.20
C PHE A 39 6.63 -10.29 7.39
N VAL A 40 6.38 -8.98 7.25
CA VAL A 40 6.60 -8.00 8.32
C VAL A 40 5.67 -8.28 9.51
N ALA A 41 4.41 -8.60 9.28
CA ALA A 41 3.47 -8.96 10.34
C ALA A 41 3.94 -10.18 11.14
N LEU A 42 4.50 -11.19 10.46
CA LEU A 42 5.04 -12.39 11.09
C LEU A 42 6.29 -12.08 11.93
N LEU A 43 7.19 -11.21 11.43
CA LEU A 43 8.34 -10.74 12.19
C LEU A 43 7.93 -10.02 13.47
N ILE A 44 7.00 -9.06 13.37
CA ILE A 44 6.49 -8.32 14.53
C ILE A 44 5.87 -9.28 15.54
N PHE A 45 5.05 -10.23 15.07
CA PHE A 45 4.44 -11.24 15.94
C PHE A 45 5.47 -12.05 16.72
N VAL A 46 6.58 -12.47 16.09
CA VAL A 46 7.66 -13.19 16.78
C VAL A 46 8.34 -12.28 17.81
N LEU A 47 8.66 -11.05 17.44
CA LEU A 47 9.30 -10.09 18.35
C LEU A 47 8.42 -9.79 19.56
N ASP A 48 7.12 -9.57 19.39
CA ASP A 48 6.18 -9.33 20.48
C ASP A 48 6.13 -10.51 21.47
N ARG A 49 6.18 -11.75 20.95
CA ARG A 49 6.21 -12.96 21.78
C ARG A 49 7.51 -13.07 22.57
N ILE A 50 8.64 -12.72 21.97
CA ILE A 50 9.94 -12.68 22.65
C ILE A 50 9.93 -11.61 23.74
N PHE A 51 9.50 -10.38 23.43
CA PHE A 51 9.44 -9.30 24.41
C PHE A 51 8.49 -9.62 25.56
N THR A 52 7.32 -10.20 25.29
CA THR A 52 6.37 -10.62 26.33
C THR A 52 6.99 -11.68 27.24
N ALA A 53 7.71 -12.65 26.69
CA ALA A 53 8.39 -13.68 27.47
C ALA A 53 9.53 -13.09 28.32
N LEU A 54 10.35 -12.19 27.75
CA LEU A 54 11.44 -11.53 28.46
C LEU A 54 10.93 -10.63 29.58
N LEU A 55 9.91 -9.81 29.32
CA LEU A 55 9.28 -8.96 30.34
C LEU A 55 8.63 -9.79 31.43
N GLY A 56 8.00 -10.93 31.09
CA GLY A 56 7.44 -11.85 32.07
C GLY A 56 8.49 -12.51 32.99
N ILE A 57 9.72 -12.68 32.51
CA ILE A 57 10.86 -13.15 33.32
C ILE A 57 11.42 -12.03 34.20
N VAL A 58 11.45 -10.78 33.71
CA VAL A 58 12.02 -9.63 34.43
C VAL A 58 11.08 -9.08 35.51
N ILE A 59 9.76 -9.12 35.27
CA ILE A 59 8.74 -8.60 36.20
C ILE A 59 8.41 -9.62 37.31
N ARG A 60 8.79 -10.88 37.14
CA ARG A 60 8.67 -11.94 38.15
C ARG A 60 9.93 -12.02 39.00
#